data_AF-Q676A6-F1
#
_entry.id   AF-Q676A6-F1
#
_cell.length_a   1.000
_cell.length_b   1.000
_cell.length_c   1.000
_cell.angle_alpha   90.00
_cell.angle_beta   90.00
_cell.angle_gamma   90.00
#
_symmetry.space_group_name_H-M   'P 1'
#
loop_
_entity.id
_entity.type
_entity.pdbx_description
1 polymer ?
#
loop_
_entity_poly.entity_id
_entity_poly.type
_entity_poly.pdbx_seq_one_letter_code
_entity_poly.pdbx_strand_id
1 'polypeptide(L)'
;MGRAKKDPNAPKRPQTAFFLFAADNRADAKKCLPEGSRVSEVAKKLGVMWKEVDAKTKEKYQVSRLRSFQVSIKFQSQAEENKAKYAEEMEAYRNSQAVTANDSE
;
A
#
# COMPACT_ATOMS: atom_id res chain seq x y z
N MET A 1 -18.07 -5.41 -12.91
CA MET A 1 -16.60 -5.20 -13.04
C MET A 1 -15.85 -6.03 -12.00
N GLY A 2 -15.11 -7.06 -12.42
CA GLY A 2 -14.13 -7.73 -11.55
C GLY A 2 -12.92 -6.82 -11.34
N ARG A 3 -12.44 -6.70 -10.10
CA ARG A 3 -11.19 -5.98 -9.82
C ARG A 3 -10.08 -6.67 -10.61
N ALA A 4 -9.34 -5.91 -11.42
CA ALA A 4 -8.14 -6.42 -12.09
C ALA A 4 -7.27 -7.16 -11.07
N LYS A 5 -6.78 -8.35 -11.44
CA LYS A 5 -5.92 -9.17 -10.57
C LYS A 5 -4.77 -8.28 -10.12
N LYS A 6 -4.72 -8.02 -8.81
CA LYS A 6 -3.70 -7.16 -8.23
C LYS A 6 -2.39 -7.93 -8.29
N ASP A 7 -1.37 -7.34 -8.93
CA ASP A 7 -0.03 -7.91 -8.97
C ASP A 7 0.41 -8.29 -7.54
N PRO A 8 0.77 -9.56 -7.28
CA PRO A 8 1.24 -10.01 -5.96
C PRO A 8 2.45 -9.22 -5.44
N ASN A 9 3.27 -8.69 -6.35
CA ASN A 9 4.47 -7.92 -6.04
C ASN A 9 4.21 -6.42 -5.93
N ALA A 10 2.99 -5.94 -6.21
CA ALA A 10 2.69 -4.53 -6.07
C ALA A 10 2.65 -4.10 -4.60
N PRO A 11 3.21 -2.93 -4.26
CA PRO A 11 3.18 -2.44 -2.89
C PRO A 11 1.73 -2.29 -2.39
N LYS A 12 1.50 -2.72 -1.16
CA LYS A 12 0.18 -2.59 -0.52
C LYS A 12 -0.17 -1.11 -0.39
N ARG A 13 -1.44 -0.76 -0.64
CA ARG A 13 -1.88 0.64 -0.57
C ARG A 13 -1.63 1.19 0.84
N PRO A 14 -1.09 2.42 0.97
CA PRO A 14 -0.87 3.02 2.27
C PRO A 14 -2.19 3.19 3.02
N GLN A 15 -2.17 2.90 4.32
CA GLN A 15 -3.36 3.02 5.17
C GLN A 15 -3.64 4.49 5.48
N THR A 16 -4.91 4.84 5.69
CA THR A 16 -5.29 6.20 6.08
C THR A 16 -5.00 6.42 7.57
N ALA A 17 -4.95 7.69 7.99
CA ALA A 17 -4.73 8.06 9.40
C ALA A 17 -5.73 7.38 10.34
N PHE A 18 -7.00 7.30 9.94
CA PHE A 18 -8.03 6.59 10.70
C PHE A 18 -7.74 5.09 10.81
N PHE A 19 -7.30 4.42 9.74
CA PHE A 19 -7.00 2.98 9.80
C PHE A 19 -5.77 2.69 10.67
N LEU A 20 -4.77 3.56 10.67
CA LEU A 20 -3.62 3.46 11.58
C LEU A 20 -4.07 3.62 13.05
N PHE A 21 -4.86 4.66 13.34
CA PHE A 21 -5.46 4.86 14.67
C PHE A 21 -6.32 3.67 15.10
N ALA A 22 -7.17 3.18 14.19
CA ALA A 22 -8.04 2.04 14.43
C ALA A 22 -7.25 0.78 14.73
N ALA A 23 -6.12 0.54 14.04
CA ALA A 23 -5.26 -0.62 14.30
C ALA A 23 -4.71 -0.59 15.73
N ASP A 24 -4.22 0.57 16.18
CA ASP A 24 -3.65 0.74 17.51
C ASP A 24 -4.71 0.63 18.62
N ASN A 25 -5.90 1.20 18.39
CA ASN A 25 -6.94 1.36 19.43
C ASN A 25 -8.01 0.27 19.39
N ARG A 26 -7.95 -0.67 18.43
CA ARG A 26 -8.98 -1.72 18.28
C ARG A 26 -9.11 -2.59 19.52
N ALA A 27 -7.98 -2.92 20.16
CA ALA A 27 -7.98 -3.74 21.36
C ALA A 27 -8.73 -3.03 22.50
N ASP A 28 -8.47 -1.75 22.69
CA ASP A 28 -9.11 -0.97 23.77
C ASP A 28 -10.58 -0.70 23.47
N ALA A 29 -10.92 -0.38 22.21
CA ALA A 29 -12.31 -0.28 21.78
C ALA A 29 -13.09 -1.59 21.97
N LYS A 30 -12.44 -2.75 21.81
CA LYS A 30 -13.04 -4.07 22.06
C LYS A 30 -13.24 -4.34 23.55
N LYS A 31 -12.33 -3.90 24.43
CA LYS A 31 -12.48 -4.04 25.90
C LYS A 31 -13.64 -3.23 26.46
N CYS A 32 -13.97 -2.09 25.84
CA CYS A 32 -15.11 -1.27 26.22
C CYS A 32 -16.46 -1.85 25.77
N LEU A 33 -16.47 -2.96 25.04
CA LEU A 33 -17.66 -3.59 24.50
C LEU A 33 -17.84 -5.01 25.08
N PRO A 34 -19.07 -5.53 25.16
CA PRO A 34 -19.32 -6.90 25.58
C PRO A 34 -18.52 -7.93 24.77
N GLU A 35 -18.16 -9.04 25.42
CA GLU A 35 -17.50 -10.14 24.75
C GLU A 35 -18.41 -10.71 23.65
N GLY A 36 -17.84 -10.92 22.46
CA GLY A 36 -18.61 -11.31 21.26
C GLY A 36 -19.18 -10.15 20.44
N SER A 37 -18.92 -8.88 20.82
CA SER A 37 -19.34 -7.72 20.03
C SER A 37 -18.86 -7.80 18.57
N ARG A 38 -19.75 -7.39 17.66
CA ARG A 38 -19.50 -7.47 16.22
C ARG A 38 -18.41 -6.49 15.82
N VAL A 39 -17.64 -6.83 14.79
CA VAL A 39 -16.61 -5.93 14.24
C VAL A 39 -17.19 -4.56 13.84
N SER A 40 -18.46 -4.52 13.43
CA SER A 40 -19.18 -3.29 13.13
C SER A 40 -19.37 -2.37 14.34
N GLU A 41 -19.57 -2.92 15.54
CA GLU A 41 -19.73 -2.16 16.78
C GLU A 41 -18.40 -1.57 17.23
N VAL A 42 -17.34 -2.37 17.15
CA VAL A 42 -15.97 -1.91 17.40
C VAL A 42 -15.60 -0.78 16.43
N ALA A 43 -15.93 -0.91 15.15
CA ALA A 43 -15.68 0.13 14.15
C ALA A 43 -16.46 1.43 14.44
N LYS A 44 -17.72 1.33 14.89
CA LYS A 44 -18.49 2.50 15.33
C LYS A 44 -17.83 3.19 16.53
N LYS A 45 -17.41 2.43 17.54
CA LYS A 45 -16.72 2.96 18.73
C LYS A 45 -15.42 3.68 18.35
N LEU A 46 -14.61 3.07 17.49
CA LEU A 46 -13.38 3.69 16.97
C LEU A 46 -13.66 4.98 16.20
N GLY A 47 -14.75 5.04 15.43
CA GLY A 47 -15.18 6.25 14.74
C GLY A 47 -15.52 7.40 15.68
N VAL A 48 -16.16 7.11 16.83
CA VAL A 48 -16.43 8.10 17.88
C VAL A 48 -15.13 8.57 18.53
N MET A 49 -14.27 7.63 18.94
CA MET A 49 -12.97 7.95 19.56
C MET A 49 -12.11 8.80 18.62
N TRP A 50 -12.10 8.51 17.32
CA TRP A 50 -11.35 9.30 16.35
C TRP A 50 -11.84 10.75 16.24
N LYS A 51 -13.15 11.00 16.39
CA LYS A 51 -13.68 12.37 16.40
C LYS A 51 -13.21 13.14 17.64
N GLU A 52 -13.18 12.47 18.79
CA GLU A 52 -12.82 13.02 20.10
C GLU A 52 -11.31 13.16 20.31
N VAL A 53 -10.48 12.42 19.56
CA VAL A 53 -9.01 12.49 19.64
C VAL A 53 -8.51 13.92 19.38
N ASP A 54 -7.51 14.31 20.16
CA ASP A 54 -6.87 15.62 20.10
C ASP A 54 -6.14 15.86 18.77
N ALA A 55 -5.98 17.14 18.42
CA ALA A 55 -5.38 17.53 17.14
C ALA A 55 -3.94 17.01 16.97
N LYS A 56 -3.15 16.94 18.05
CA LYS A 56 -1.76 16.49 18.01
C LYS A 56 -1.66 15.00 17.72
N THR A 57 -2.53 14.20 18.32
CA THR A 57 -2.65 12.77 18.02
C THR A 57 -3.15 12.58 16.58
N LYS A 58 -4.15 13.35 16.13
CA LYS A 58 -4.58 13.31 14.71
C LYS A 58 -3.41 13.61 13.76
N GLU A 59 -2.62 14.63 14.07
CA GLU A 59 -1.44 15.03 13.28
C GLU A 59 -0.40 13.92 13.22
N LYS A 60 -0.08 13.26 14.34
CA LYS A 60 0.84 12.10 14.37
C LYS A 60 0.42 11.02 13.38
N TYR A 61 -0.88 10.70 13.32
CA TYR A 61 -1.40 9.71 12.37
C TYR A 61 -1.42 10.22 10.92
N GLN A 62 -1.62 11.53 10.70
CA GLN A 62 -1.51 12.13 9.38
C GLN A 62 -0.06 12.10 8.86
N VAL A 63 0.92 12.47 9.68
CA VAL A 63 2.35 12.38 9.34
C VAL A 63 2.73 10.94 9.04
N SER A 64 2.26 9.99 9.84
CA SER A 64 2.49 8.56 9.60
C SER A 64 1.89 8.10 8.26
N ARG A 65 0.66 8.54 7.94
CA ARG A 65 0.04 8.30 6.62
C ARG A 65 0.88 8.88 5.48
N LEU A 66 1.34 10.13 5.61
CA LEU A 66 2.16 10.79 4.59
C LEU A 66 3.49 10.06 4.37
N ARG A 67 4.11 9.60 5.46
CA ARG A 67 5.33 8.78 5.38
C ARG A 67 5.08 7.47 4.65
N SER A 68 4.02 6.74 5.01
CA SER A 68 3.64 5.52 4.29
C SER A 68 3.33 5.78 2.82
N PHE A 69 2.68 6.91 2.51
CA PHE A 69 2.38 7.32 1.14
C PHE A 69 3.66 7.62 0.34
N GLN A 70 4.59 8.37 0.92
CA GLN A 70 5.87 8.66 0.29
C GLN A 70 6.69 7.39 0.01
N VAL A 71 6.71 6.45 0.96
CA VAL A 71 7.33 5.14 0.75
C VAL A 71 6.68 4.41 -0.43
N SER A 72 5.34 4.39 -0.50
CA SER A 72 4.64 3.75 -1.61
C SER A 72 4.93 4.37 -2.98
N ILE A 73 5.09 5.71 -3.06
CA ILE A 73 5.49 6.40 -4.28
C ILE A 73 6.89 5.97 -4.71
N LYS A 74 7.85 5.94 -3.79
CA LYS A 74 9.23 5.52 -4.10
C LYS A 74 9.29 4.10 -4.63
N PHE A 75 8.55 3.18 -4.01
CA PHE A 75 8.47 1.79 -4.49
C PHE A 75 7.85 1.69 -5.89
N GLN A 76 6.80 2.47 -6.17
CA GLN A 76 6.18 2.47 -7.49
C GLN A 76 7.14 3.01 -8.56
N SER A 77 7.82 4.13 -8.29
CA SER A 77 8.84 4.70 -9.18
C SER A 77 9.93 3.67 -9.49
N GLN A 78 10.46 3.01 -8.47
CA GLN A 78 11.51 2.01 -8.65
C GLN A 78 11.04 0.79 -9.46
N ALA A 79 9.79 0.36 -9.26
CA ALA A 79 9.22 -0.74 -10.03
C ALA A 79 9.06 -0.37 -11.51
N GLU A 80 8.65 0.86 -11.81
CA GLU A 80 8.55 1.38 -13.18
C GLU A 80 9.92 1.48 -13.85
N GLU A 81 10.94 2.00 -13.15
CA GLU A 81 12.32 2.04 -13.62
C GLU A 81 12.89 0.65 -13.89
N ASN A 82 12.68 -0.30 -12.97
CA ASN A 82 13.17 -1.67 -13.15
C ASN A 82 12.48 -2.37 -14.33
N LYS A 83 11.18 -2.12 -14.52
CA LYS A 83 10.43 -2.62 -15.66
C LYS A 83 10.93 -2.02 -16.98
N ALA A 84 11.27 -0.73 -17.00
CA ALA A 84 11.84 -0.07 -18.17
C ALA A 84 13.21 -0.65 -18.53
N LYS A 85 14.12 -0.76 -17.54
CA LYS A 85 15.45 -1.36 -17.73
C LYS A 85 15.38 -2.79 -18.26
N TYR A 86 14.48 -3.60 -17.71
CA TYR A 86 14.28 -4.97 -18.19
C TYR A 86 13.73 -4.99 -19.62
N ALA A 87 12.84 -4.08 -19.99
CA ALA A 87 12.32 -4.00 -21.36
C ALA A 87 13.43 -3.63 -22.36
N GLU A 88 14.28 -2.65 -22.02
CA GLU A 88 15.44 -2.26 -22.84
C GLU A 88 16.45 -3.41 -22.99
N GLU A 89 16.76 -4.11 -21.90
CA GLU A 89 17.68 -5.27 -21.93
C GLU A 89 17.14 -6.40 -22.82
N MET A 90 15.83 -6.70 -22.73
CA MET A 90 15.19 -7.71 -23.57
C MET A 90 15.12 -7.30 -25.04
N GLU A 91 15.00 -6.01 -25.35
CA GLU A 91 15.09 -5.49 -26.71
C GLU A 91 16.51 -5.58 -27.26
N ALA A 92 17.52 -5.23 -26.46
CA ALA A 92 18.93 -5.41 -26.81
C ALA A 92 19.28 -6.88 -27.07
N TYR A 93 18.78 -7.80 -26.24
CA TYR A 93 18.95 -9.24 -26.43
C TYR A 93 18.26 -9.74 -27.70
N ARG A 94 17.05 -9.25 -27.98
CA ARG A 94 16.34 -9.57 -29.23
C ARG A 94 17.12 -9.10 -30.45
N ASN A 95 17.64 -7.88 -30.41
CA ASN A 95 18.42 -7.32 -31.51
C ASN A 95 19.75 -8.05 -31.71
N SER A 96 20.44 -8.45 -30.64
CA SER A 96 21.67 -9.22 -30.75
C SER A 96 21.45 -10.60 -31.37
N GLN A 97 20.37 -11.31 -31.00
CA GLN A 97 20.00 -12.56 -31.65
C GLN A 97 19.68 -12.40 -33.14
N ALA A 98 19.00 -11.31 -33.52
CA ALA A 98 18.69 -11.02 -34.92
C ALA A 98 19.95 -10.74 -35.76
N VAL A 99 20.95 -10.06 -35.19
CA VAL A 99 22.23 -9.80 -35.88
C VAL A 99 23.01 -11.09 -36.08
N THR A 100 23.10 -11.95 -35.06
CA THR A 100 23.80 -13.24 -35.17
C THR A 100 23.16 -14.21 -36.17
N ALA A 101 21.85 -14.09 -36.39
CA ALA A 101 21.12 -14.90 -37.37
C ALA A 101 21.35 -14.44 -38.81
N ASN A 102 21.68 -13.16 -39.04
CA ASN A 102 21.96 -12.61 -40.37
C ASN A 102 23.44 -12.70 -40.79
N ASP A 103 24.38 -12.90 -39.86
CA ASP A 103 25.82 -13.07 -40.15
C ASP A 103 26.22 -14.54 -40.45
N SER A 104 25.25 -15.46 -40.50
CA SER A 104 25.48 -16.90 -40.75
C SER A 104 25.09 -17.37 -42.17
N GLU A 105 24.83 -16.46 -43.11
CA GLU A 105 24.60 -16.75 -44.56
C GLU A 105 25.80 -16.34 -45.43
#